data_AF-A0AAQ3KRE2-F1
#
_entry.id   AF-A0AAQ3KRE2-F1
#
_cell.length_a   1.000
_cell.length_b   1.000
_cell.length_c   1.000
_cell.angle_alpha   90.00
_cell.angle_beta   90.00
_cell.angle_gamma   90.00
#
_symmetry.space_group_name_H-M   'P 1'
#
loop_
_entity.id
_entity.type
_entity.pdbx_description
1 polymer ?
#
loop_
_entity_poly.entity_id
_entity_poly.type
_entity_poly.pdbx_seq_one_letter_code
_entity_poly.pdbx_strand_id
1 'polypeptide(L)'
;MEWFQSSPSNLINWIRNEEGMYYSLDLGGTNFRVLQVQLGGKGSMILNSKVEQQLIPHQLMMGKSEELFNFIAPILKQFVQREGDGFEQKPDNRKDLGFTFSFPVKQLSVSSGGLIKWTKGFSIKDAVGKDVAHCLNEAMSEAGLNMQVAALKWKSSIKKIVKGLNQVQMWEYHHLTWTS
;
A
#
# COMPACT_ATOMS: atom_id res chain seq x y z
N MET A 1 9.41 10.08 -24.32
CA MET A 1 9.88 10.82 -23.12
C MET A 1 9.09 12.13 -23.03
N GLU A 2 7.85 12.09 -22.53
CA GLU A 2 6.94 13.25 -22.54
C GLU A 2 6.16 13.45 -21.22
N TRP A 3 6.64 12.90 -20.10
CA TRP A 3 5.93 13.00 -18.82
C TRP A 3 6.24 14.25 -17.99
N PHE A 4 7.01 15.22 -18.52
CA PHE A 4 7.45 16.40 -17.76
C PHE A 4 6.69 17.71 -18.06
N GLN A 5 5.60 17.67 -18.84
CA GLN A 5 4.82 18.88 -19.18
C GLN A 5 3.37 18.90 -18.69
N SER A 6 2.90 17.93 -17.90
CA SER A 6 1.55 18.02 -17.32
C SER A 6 1.52 19.03 -16.16
N SER A 7 0.73 20.09 -16.31
CA SER A 7 0.44 21.07 -15.26
C SER A 7 -0.08 20.36 -13.98
N PRO A 8 0.28 20.80 -12.76
CA PRO A 8 -0.28 20.29 -11.52
C PRO A 8 -1.81 20.23 -11.50
N SER A 9 -2.49 21.13 -12.22
CA SER A 9 -3.95 21.14 -12.39
C SER A 9 -4.49 19.91 -13.12
N ASN A 10 -3.75 19.36 -14.08
CA ASN A 10 -4.16 18.18 -14.85
C ASN A 10 -3.98 16.89 -14.04
N LEU A 11 -2.95 16.84 -13.18
CA LEU A 11 -2.77 15.78 -12.18
C LEU A 11 -3.84 15.84 -11.08
N ILE A 12 -4.20 17.04 -10.61
CA ILE A 12 -5.27 17.25 -9.61
C ILE A 12 -6.66 16.90 -10.19
N ASN A 13 -6.92 17.19 -11.46
CA ASN A 13 -8.19 16.82 -12.11
C ASN A 13 -8.30 15.32 -12.40
N TRP A 14 -7.18 14.62 -12.59
CA TRP A 14 -7.16 13.16 -12.72
C TRP A 14 -7.47 12.48 -11.38
N ILE A 15 -6.90 12.99 -10.27
CA ILE A 15 -7.16 12.57 -8.87
C ILE A 15 -8.59 12.91 -8.38
N ARG A 16 -9.42 13.52 -9.24
CA ARG A 16 -10.77 13.99 -8.91
C ARG A 16 -11.86 13.24 -9.65
N ASN A 17 -11.54 12.14 -10.33
CA ASN A 17 -12.50 11.35 -11.11
C ASN A 17 -12.37 9.85 -10.86
N GLU A 18 -11.57 9.41 -9.89
CA GLU A 18 -11.46 7.99 -9.55
C GLU A 18 -12.79 7.43 -9.05
N GLU A 19 -13.19 6.33 -9.65
CA GLU A 19 -14.40 5.59 -9.32
C GLU A 19 -14.07 4.12 -9.16
N GLY A 20 -14.62 3.49 -8.12
CA GLY A 20 -14.46 2.07 -7.86
C GLY A 20 -13.81 1.75 -6.52
N MET A 21 -13.39 0.50 -6.38
CA MET A 21 -12.83 -0.06 -5.15
C MET A 21 -11.31 -0.10 -5.19
N TYR A 22 -10.67 0.46 -4.18
CA TYR A 22 -9.23 0.54 -4.05
C TYR A 22 -8.77 -0.05 -2.73
N TYR A 23 -7.64 -0.76 -2.76
CA TYR A 23 -7.06 -1.41 -1.59
C TYR A 23 -5.67 -0.87 -1.31
N SER A 24 -5.30 -0.81 -0.04
CA SER A 24 -3.91 -0.57 0.34
C SER A 24 -3.48 -1.36 1.56
N LEU A 25 -2.19 -1.68 1.57
CA LEU A 25 -1.48 -2.30 2.68
C LEU A 25 -0.41 -1.33 3.18
N ASP A 26 -0.41 -1.01 4.46
CA ASP A 26 0.60 -0.17 5.10
C ASP A 26 1.38 -0.99 6.14
N LEU A 27 2.61 -1.32 5.81
CA LEU A 27 3.54 -2.04 6.67
C LEU A 27 4.63 -1.07 7.15
N GLY A 28 4.68 -0.79 8.46
CA GLY A 28 5.58 0.26 8.93
C GLY A 28 6.03 0.26 10.38
N GLY A 29 5.79 -0.80 11.12
CA GLY A 29 6.23 -0.97 12.51
C GLY A 29 5.78 -2.33 13.03
N THR A 30 5.47 -2.42 14.33
CA THR A 30 4.92 -3.63 14.97
C THR A 30 3.49 -3.97 14.57
N ASN A 31 2.88 -3.14 13.71
CA ASN A 31 1.56 -3.34 13.13
C ASN A 31 1.63 -3.15 11.61
N PHE A 32 0.67 -3.77 10.92
CA PHE A 32 0.29 -3.37 9.57
C PHE A 32 -1.19 -2.99 9.52
N ARG A 33 -1.57 -2.21 8.52
CA ARG A 33 -2.96 -1.83 8.26
C ARG A 33 -3.37 -2.25 6.86
N VAL A 34 -4.59 -2.74 6.73
CA VAL A 34 -5.26 -2.94 5.45
C VAL A 34 -6.39 -1.93 5.36
N LEU A 35 -6.47 -1.24 4.23
CA LEU A 35 -7.49 -0.23 3.95
C LEU A 35 -8.19 -0.59 2.65
N GLN A 36 -9.49 -0.36 2.64
CA GLN A 36 -10.31 -0.33 1.46
C GLN A 36 -11.02 1.02 1.38
N VAL A 37 -11.11 1.58 0.18
CA VAL A 37 -11.86 2.80 -0.11
C VAL A 37 -12.70 2.61 -1.37
N GLN A 38 -13.96 2.99 -1.30
CA GLN A 38 -14.83 3.14 -2.45
C GLN A 38 -14.87 4.62 -2.86
N LEU A 39 -14.49 4.91 -4.09
CA LEU A 39 -14.53 6.26 -4.65
C LEU A 39 -15.70 6.39 -5.64
N GLY A 40 -16.37 7.54 -5.61
CA GLY A 40 -17.59 7.82 -6.40
C GLY A 40 -17.37 8.68 -7.65
N GLY A 41 -16.15 8.77 -8.18
CA GLY A 41 -15.83 9.56 -9.36
C GLY A 41 -15.71 11.04 -9.02
N LYS A 42 -16.83 11.76 -8.94
CA LYS A 42 -16.83 13.24 -8.87
C LYS A 42 -16.13 13.79 -7.62
N GLY A 43 -14.97 14.39 -7.83
CA GLY A 43 -14.14 14.94 -6.75
C GLY A 43 -13.52 13.88 -5.85
N SER A 44 -13.54 12.60 -6.26
CA SER A 44 -13.06 11.45 -5.50
C SER A 44 -13.69 11.34 -4.11
N MET A 45 -15.00 11.58 -4.04
CA MET A 45 -15.78 11.41 -2.82
C MET A 45 -15.66 9.96 -2.32
N ILE A 46 -15.28 9.81 -1.05
CA ILE A 46 -15.23 8.52 -0.37
C ILE A 46 -16.67 8.11 -0.05
N LEU A 47 -17.17 7.09 -0.75
CA LEU A 47 -18.50 6.53 -0.54
C LEU A 47 -18.52 5.56 0.65
N ASN A 48 -17.41 4.83 0.83
CA ASN A 48 -17.24 3.89 1.93
C ASN A 48 -15.74 3.68 2.19
N SER A 49 -15.38 3.35 3.43
CA SER A 49 -14.01 2.99 3.79
C SER A 49 -13.99 1.98 4.92
N LYS A 50 -13.06 1.02 4.85
CA LYS A 50 -12.80 0.04 5.91
C LYS A 50 -11.31 0.02 6.22
N VAL A 51 -10.96 0.01 7.50
CA VAL A 51 -9.57 -0.09 7.95
C VAL A 51 -9.49 -1.18 9.00
N GLU A 52 -8.49 -2.05 8.87
CA GLU A 52 -8.13 -2.98 9.94
C GLU A 52 -6.65 -2.93 10.23
N GLN A 53 -6.33 -2.93 11.51
CA GLN A 53 -4.97 -2.99 12.00
C GLN A 53 -4.70 -4.37 12.59
N GLN A 54 -3.52 -4.89 12.31
CA GLN A 54 -3.10 -6.22 12.72
C GLN A 54 -1.72 -6.14 13.35
N LEU A 55 -1.58 -6.75 14.52
CA LEU A 55 -0.30 -6.88 15.22
C LEU A 55 0.57 -7.89 14.49
N ILE A 56 1.85 -7.58 14.36
CA ILE A 56 2.84 -8.50 13.79
C ILE A 56 3.47 -9.26 14.96
N PRO A 57 3.32 -10.60 15.02
CA PRO A 57 4.03 -11.42 16.00
C PRO A 57 5.52 -11.11 15.98
N HIS A 58 6.10 -10.85 17.15
CA HIS A 58 7.49 -10.39 17.27
C HIS A 58 8.49 -11.34 16.57
N GLN A 59 8.26 -12.65 16.63
CA GLN A 59 9.07 -13.65 15.94
C GLN A 59 9.16 -13.43 14.42
N LEU A 60 8.09 -12.97 13.78
CA LEU A 60 8.06 -12.69 12.34
C LEU A 60 8.85 -11.42 11.97
N MET A 61 9.13 -10.54 12.93
CA MET A 61 9.98 -9.36 12.72
C MET A 61 11.47 -9.73 12.63
N MET A 62 11.85 -10.95 13.04
CA MET A 62 13.23 -11.44 13.07
C MET A 62 13.43 -12.77 12.31
N GLY A 63 12.36 -13.34 11.75
CA GLY A 63 12.36 -14.59 11.01
C GLY A 63 12.77 -14.42 9.54
N LYS A 64 12.12 -15.17 8.64
CA LYS A 64 12.32 -15.10 7.19
C LYS A 64 11.32 -14.17 6.52
N SER A 65 11.70 -13.62 5.37
CA SER A 65 10.82 -12.75 4.57
C SER A 65 9.53 -13.45 4.16
N GLU A 66 9.64 -14.69 3.70
CA GLU A 66 8.52 -15.57 3.36
C GLU A 66 7.52 -15.70 4.51
N GLU A 67 7.99 -15.96 5.74
CA GLU A 67 7.12 -16.11 6.91
C GLU A 67 6.32 -14.84 7.22
N LEU A 68 6.93 -13.67 7.06
CA LEU A 68 6.25 -12.38 7.25
C LEU A 68 5.17 -12.16 6.18
N PHE A 69 5.49 -12.37 4.90
CA PHE A 69 4.52 -12.14 3.83
C PHE A 69 3.42 -13.21 3.79
N ASN A 70 3.74 -14.47 4.11
CA ASN A 70 2.77 -15.56 4.25
C ASN A 70 1.89 -15.42 5.50
N PHE A 71 2.29 -14.61 6.48
CA PHE A 71 1.39 -14.17 7.55
C PHE A 71 0.43 -13.06 7.08
N ILE A 72 0.91 -12.09 6.29
CA ILE A 72 0.11 -10.94 5.85
C ILE A 72 -0.93 -11.33 4.78
N ALA A 73 -0.55 -12.14 3.79
CA ALA A 73 -1.39 -12.41 2.62
C ALA A 73 -2.74 -13.09 2.96
N PRO A 74 -2.82 -14.10 3.84
CA PRO A 74 -4.10 -14.68 4.26
C PRO A 74 -5.00 -13.67 4.97
N ILE A 75 -4.43 -12.76 5.77
CA ILE A 75 -5.20 -11.73 6.47
C ILE A 75 -5.78 -10.73 5.47
N LEU A 76 -4.97 -10.30 4.48
CA LEU A 76 -5.45 -9.47 3.39
C LEU A 76 -6.56 -10.17 2.59
N LYS A 77 -6.43 -11.47 2.31
CA LYS A 77 -7.48 -12.25 1.65
C LYS A 77 -8.78 -12.28 2.45
N GLN A 78 -8.72 -12.52 3.76
CA GLN A 78 -9.90 -12.50 4.64
C GLN A 78 -10.55 -11.11 4.70
N PHE A 79 -9.76 -10.04 4.68
CA PHE A 79 -10.26 -8.67 4.60
C PHE A 79 -11.03 -8.42 3.30
N VAL A 80 -10.49 -8.86 2.16
CA VAL A 80 -11.12 -8.74 0.83
C VAL A 80 -12.35 -9.65 0.67
N GLN A 81 -12.39 -10.82 1.31
CA GLN A 81 -13.51 -11.77 1.16
C GLN A 81 -14.74 -11.40 1.99
N ARG A 82 -14.61 -10.63 3.07
CA ARG A 82 -15.73 -10.14 3.89
C ARG A 82 -16.63 -9.12 3.17
N GLU A 83 -16.41 -8.94 1.88
CA GLU A 83 -17.16 -8.05 0.98
C GLU A 83 -18.38 -8.69 0.31
N GLY A 84 -18.64 -9.98 0.54
CA GLY A 84 -19.61 -10.79 -0.21
C GLY A 84 -21.06 -10.30 -0.30
N ASP A 85 -21.46 -9.21 0.37
CA ASP A 85 -22.87 -8.88 0.57
C ASP A 85 -23.35 -7.55 -0.04
N GLY A 86 -22.53 -6.81 -0.83
CA GLY A 86 -22.91 -5.44 -1.23
C GLY A 86 -22.66 -4.98 -2.66
N PHE A 87 -21.76 -5.61 -3.42
CA PHE A 87 -21.40 -5.13 -4.76
C PHE A 87 -21.09 -6.30 -5.68
N GLU A 88 -21.61 -6.23 -6.92
CA GLU A 88 -21.31 -7.19 -7.99
C GLU A 88 -19.81 -7.14 -8.32
N GLN A 89 -19.04 -7.99 -7.65
CA GLN A 89 -17.67 -8.26 -8.05
C GLN A 89 -17.74 -9.03 -9.36
N LYS A 90 -17.24 -8.45 -10.46
CA LYS A 90 -16.95 -9.26 -11.65
C LYS A 90 -15.95 -10.34 -11.22
N PRO A 91 -16.30 -11.64 -11.32
CA PRO A 91 -15.53 -12.73 -10.72
C PRO A 91 -14.05 -12.80 -11.16
N ASP A 92 -13.70 -12.16 -12.29
CA ASP A 92 -12.43 -12.33 -12.97
C ASP A 92 -11.49 -11.12 -12.95
N ASN A 93 -11.88 -10.00 -12.35
CA ASN A 93 -11.01 -8.83 -12.34
C ASN A 93 -9.99 -8.91 -11.19
N ARG A 94 -8.71 -9.05 -11.56
CA ARG A 94 -7.58 -8.90 -10.64
C ARG A 94 -7.62 -7.54 -9.95
N LYS A 95 -7.55 -7.53 -8.63
CA LYS A 95 -7.58 -6.29 -7.81
C LYS A 95 -6.20 -5.63 -7.76
N ASP A 96 -6.16 -4.31 -7.70
CA ASP A 96 -4.94 -3.54 -7.54
C ASP A 96 -4.72 -3.13 -6.07
N LEU A 97 -3.49 -3.28 -5.59
CA LEU A 97 -3.06 -2.96 -4.23
C LEU A 97 -2.01 -1.84 -4.24
N GLY A 98 -2.29 -0.78 -3.48
CA GLY A 98 -1.28 0.19 -3.07
C GLY A 98 -0.48 -0.34 -1.88
N PHE A 99 0.81 -0.60 -2.07
CA PHE A 99 1.68 -1.10 -1.00
C PHE A 99 2.55 0.02 -0.43
N THR A 100 2.23 0.47 0.77
CA THR A 100 3.06 1.39 1.53
C THR A 100 4.00 0.61 2.43
N PHE A 101 5.29 0.67 2.13
CA PHE A 101 6.32 -0.09 2.85
C PHE A 101 7.30 0.88 3.52
N SER A 102 7.18 1.05 4.83
CA SER A 102 7.85 2.14 5.57
C SER A 102 9.30 1.83 5.98
N PHE A 103 10.01 1.07 5.15
CA PHE A 103 11.43 0.75 5.31
C PHE A 103 12.21 1.24 4.08
N PRO A 104 13.48 1.64 4.24
CA PRO A 104 14.32 2.07 3.12
C PRO A 104 14.30 1.09 1.94
N VAL A 105 13.82 1.56 0.78
CA VAL A 105 13.72 0.79 -0.47
C VAL A 105 14.46 1.53 -1.59
N LYS A 106 15.21 0.78 -2.39
CA LYS A 106 15.72 1.22 -3.69
C LYS A 106 14.61 0.98 -4.72
N GLN A 107 13.85 2.02 -5.04
CA GLN A 107 12.77 1.94 -6.02
C GLN A 107 13.32 1.52 -7.40
N LEU A 108 12.68 0.53 -8.03
CA LEU A 108 13.06 0.02 -9.36
C LEU A 108 12.01 0.38 -10.43
N SER A 109 10.72 0.40 -10.05
CA SER A 109 9.61 0.85 -10.90
C SER A 109 8.50 1.46 -10.02
N VAL A 110 7.33 1.80 -10.58
CA VAL A 110 6.18 2.24 -9.77
C VAL A 110 5.73 1.17 -8.76
N SER A 111 5.89 -0.11 -9.08
CA SER A 111 5.36 -1.26 -8.33
C SER A 111 6.45 -2.23 -7.85
N SER A 112 7.73 -1.85 -7.88
CA SER A 112 8.87 -2.72 -7.54
C SER A 112 9.95 -1.95 -6.80
N GLY A 113 10.61 -2.61 -5.84
CA GLY A 113 11.72 -2.00 -5.11
C GLY A 113 12.46 -2.94 -4.17
N GLY A 114 13.79 -2.91 -4.24
CA GLY A 114 14.68 -3.69 -3.40
C GLY A 114 14.82 -3.13 -1.99
N LEU A 115 14.61 -3.93 -0.93
CA LEU A 115 14.87 -3.49 0.44
C LEU A 115 16.35 -3.13 0.62
N ILE A 116 16.64 -1.95 1.18
CA ILE A 116 18.01 -1.52 1.50
C ILE A 116 18.41 -2.01 2.90
N LYS A 117 17.55 -1.78 3.90
CA LYS A 117 17.77 -2.23 5.28
C LYS A 117 16.50 -2.19 6.09
N TRP A 118 16.40 -3.07 7.07
CA TRP A 118 15.36 -3.00 8.10
C TRP A 118 15.65 -1.90 9.13
N THR A 119 14.59 -1.44 9.78
CA THR A 119 14.61 -0.48 10.90
C THR A 119 13.49 -0.86 11.88
N LYS A 120 13.28 -0.08 12.96
CA LYS A 120 12.10 -0.22 13.85
C LYS A 120 11.93 -1.65 14.44
N GLY A 121 13.03 -2.29 14.82
CA GLY A 121 13.02 -3.62 15.42
C GLY A 121 12.91 -4.79 14.43
N PHE A 122 12.77 -4.54 13.12
CA PHE A 122 12.85 -5.61 12.12
C PHE A 122 14.31 -6.02 11.86
N SER A 123 14.52 -7.32 11.66
CA SER A 123 15.83 -7.91 11.36
C SER A 123 15.72 -9.18 10.50
N ILE A 124 14.95 -9.12 9.41
CA ILE A 124 14.75 -10.24 8.48
C ILE A 124 15.88 -10.24 7.43
N LYS A 125 16.96 -10.98 7.70
CA LYS A 125 18.22 -10.85 6.94
C LYS A 125 18.07 -11.19 5.45
N ASP A 126 17.28 -12.20 5.12
CA ASP A 126 17.13 -12.67 3.75
C ASP A 126 16.31 -11.72 2.86
N ALA A 127 15.59 -10.75 3.43
CA ALA A 127 14.83 -9.76 2.66
C ALA A 127 15.71 -8.66 2.05
N VAL A 128 16.92 -8.43 2.59
CA VAL A 128 17.77 -7.32 2.14
C VAL A 128 18.20 -7.56 0.69
N GLY A 129 17.94 -6.58 -0.18
CA GLY A 129 18.15 -6.67 -1.62
C GLY A 129 17.00 -7.27 -2.41
N LYS A 130 16.04 -7.98 -1.78
CA LYS A 130 14.87 -8.56 -2.47
C LYS A 130 13.83 -7.49 -2.81
N ASP A 131 13.11 -7.70 -3.91
CA ASP A 131 11.96 -6.89 -4.27
C ASP A 131 10.76 -7.21 -3.36
N VAL A 132 10.43 -6.29 -2.47
CA VAL A 132 9.39 -6.50 -1.46
C VAL A 132 7.98 -6.56 -2.04
N ALA A 133 7.75 -5.90 -3.18
CA ALA A 133 6.47 -6.00 -3.86
C ALA A 133 6.31 -7.37 -4.53
N HIS A 134 7.40 -7.92 -5.07
CA HIS A 134 7.41 -9.27 -5.60
C HIS A 134 7.14 -10.31 -4.50
N CYS A 135 7.84 -10.23 -3.36
CA CYS A 135 7.59 -11.14 -2.24
C CYS A 135 6.14 -11.12 -1.75
N LEU A 136 5.51 -9.94 -1.70
CA LEU A 136 4.09 -9.82 -1.36
C LEU A 136 3.19 -10.43 -2.45
N ASN A 137 3.49 -10.20 -3.73
CA ASN A 137 2.72 -10.78 -4.84
C ASN A 137 2.79 -12.32 -4.82
N GLU A 138 3.96 -12.91 -4.55
CA GLU A 138 4.12 -14.36 -4.41
C GLU A 138 3.24 -14.89 -3.28
N ALA A 139 3.32 -14.30 -2.08
CA ALA A 139 2.51 -14.69 -0.94
C ALA A 139 0.99 -14.54 -1.20
N MET A 140 0.57 -13.49 -1.91
CA MET A 140 -0.84 -13.31 -2.32
C MET A 140 -1.28 -14.40 -3.30
N SER A 141 -0.42 -14.74 -4.28
CA SER A 141 -0.68 -15.82 -5.23
C SER A 141 -0.80 -17.18 -4.54
N GLU A 142 0.11 -17.51 -3.63
CA GLU A 142 0.09 -18.74 -2.83
C GLU A 142 -1.14 -18.81 -1.92
N ALA A 143 -1.55 -17.68 -1.34
CA ALA A 143 -2.79 -17.59 -0.56
C ALA A 143 -4.06 -17.71 -1.43
N GLY A 144 -3.93 -17.73 -2.76
CA GLY A 144 -5.06 -17.75 -3.70
C GLY A 144 -5.87 -16.46 -3.64
N LEU A 145 -5.20 -15.31 -3.56
CA LEU A 145 -5.79 -13.97 -3.63
C LEU A 145 -5.50 -13.37 -5.02
N ASN A 146 -6.54 -13.15 -5.82
CA ASN A 146 -6.41 -12.52 -7.15
C ASN A 146 -6.21 -10.99 -7.02
N MET A 147 -5.01 -10.60 -6.63
CA MET A 147 -4.59 -9.20 -6.39
C MET A 147 -3.13 -9.01 -6.79
N GLN A 148 -2.75 -7.80 -7.18
CA GLN A 148 -1.36 -7.43 -7.47
C GLN A 148 -0.97 -6.09 -6.85
N VAL A 149 0.31 -5.92 -6.52
CA VAL A 149 0.86 -4.62 -6.16
C VAL A 149 0.92 -3.74 -7.42
N ALA A 150 0.09 -2.71 -7.46
CA ALA A 150 0.05 -1.73 -8.55
C ALA A 150 0.97 -0.52 -8.29
N ALA A 151 1.25 -0.22 -7.02
CA ALA A 151 2.17 0.83 -6.63
C ALA A 151 2.87 0.49 -5.31
N LEU A 152 4.19 0.67 -5.25
CA LEU A 152 5.01 0.54 -4.06
C LEU A 152 5.48 1.93 -3.63
N LYS A 153 5.18 2.34 -2.40
CA LYS A 153 5.60 3.63 -1.84
C LYS A 153 6.37 3.46 -0.54
N TRP A 154 7.57 4.00 -0.51
CA TRP A 154 8.32 4.18 0.73
C TRP A 154 8.01 5.52 1.41
N LYS A 155 7.58 5.49 2.68
CA LYS A 155 7.08 6.69 3.39
C LYS A 155 8.11 7.83 3.53
N SER A 156 9.42 7.59 3.55
CA SER A 156 10.37 8.71 3.78
C SER A 156 10.82 9.46 2.52
N SER A 157 10.26 9.16 1.35
CA SER A 157 10.39 10.03 0.17
C SER A 157 9.79 11.43 0.39
N ILE A 158 9.01 11.60 1.47
CA ILE A 158 8.47 12.89 1.89
C ILE A 158 9.59 13.87 2.30
N LYS A 159 10.66 13.49 3.03
CA LYS A 159 11.64 14.49 3.50
C LYS A 159 12.51 15.14 2.40
N LYS A 160 12.63 14.55 1.22
CA LYS A 160 13.34 15.18 0.08
C LYS A 160 12.41 15.97 -0.86
N ILE A 161 11.11 15.67 -0.88
CA ILE A 161 10.10 16.40 -1.65
C ILE A 161 9.50 17.57 -0.82
N VAL A 162 9.56 17.49 0.52
CA VAL A 162 9.00 18.45 1.49
C VAL A 162 9.66 19.83 1.54
N LYS A 163 10.74 20.08 0.78
CA LYS A 163 11.22 21.47 0.62
C LYS A 163 10.32 22.32 -0.30
N GLY A 164 9.27 21.75 -0.91
CA GLY A 164 8.48 22.43 -1.94
C GLY A 164 6.95 22.48 -1.75
N LEU A 165 6.37 22.09 -0.61
CA LEU A 165 4.91 22.11 -0.42
C LEU A 165 4.49 22.94 0.80
N ASN A 166 3.44 23.75 0.63
CA ASN A 166 2.90 24.66 1.65
C ASN A 166 2.18 23.90 2.78
N GLN A 167 2.20 24.50 3.98
CA GLN A 167 1.74 23.92 5.26
C GLN A 167 0.30 23.36 5.25
N VAL A 168 -0.57 23.83 4.36
CA VAL A 168 -1.98 23.40 4.28
C VAL A 168 -2.09 21.96 3.77
N GLN A 169 -1.30 21.56 2.77
CA GLN A 169 -1.30 20.19 2.23
C GLN A 169 -0.64 19.19 3.20
N MET A 170 0.22 19.67 4.11
CA MET A 170 0.80 18.84 5.15
C MET A 170 -0.22 18.43 6.22
N TRP A 171 -1.17 19.30 6.54
CA TRP A 171 -2.20 19.05 7.55
C TRP A 171 -3.20 17.97 7.12
N GLU A 172 -3.70 18.05 5.88
CA GLU A 172 -4.67 17.07 5.35
C GLU A 172 -4.05 15.66 5.18
N TYR A 173 -2.80 15.57 4.71
CA TYR A 173 -2.12 14.28 4.55
C TYR A 173 -1.80 13.62 5.90
N HIS A 174 -1.45 14.40 6.93
CA HIS A 174 -1.22 13.88 8.27
C HIS A 174 -2.51 13.37 8.93
N HIS A 175 -3.63 14.07 8.78
CA HIS A 175 -4.91 13.61 9.34
C HIS A 175 -5.45 12.35 8.66
N LEU A 176 -5.27 12.20 7.33
CA LEU A 176 -5.71 10.99 6.63
C LEU A 176 -4.84 9.76 6.91
N THR A 177 -3.63 9.92 7.45
CA THR A 177 -2.68 8.79 7.63
C THR A 177 -2.26 8.52 9.08
N TRP A 178 -2.52 9.45 10.01
CA TRP A 178 -2.06 9.43 11.40
C TRP A 178 -3.05 10.06 12.40
N THR A 179 -4.32 9.68 12.36
CA THR A 179 -5.19 9.77 13.55
C THR A 179 -5.77 8.40 13.89
N SER A 180 -5.16 7.76 14.89
CA SER A 180 -5.59 6.68 15.80
C SER A 180 -4.45 5.69 16.00
#